data_AF-A0A7V9PJM1-F1
#
_entry.id   AF-A0A7V9PJM1-F1
#
_cell.length_a   1.000
_cell.length_b   1.000
_cell.length_c   1.000
_cell.angle_alpha   90.00
_cell.angle_beta   90.00
_cell.angle_gamma   90.00
#
_symmetry.space_group_name_H-M   'P 1'
#
loop_
_entity.id
_entity.type
_entity.pdbx_description
1 polymer ?
#
loop_
_entity_poly.entity_id
_entity_poly.type
_entity_poly.pdbx_seq_one_letter_code
_entity_poly.pdbx_strand_id
1 'polypeptide(L)'
;MSAPALSERDLSALRSFATRIDPADAGAHNNLGVLYYQKGLVAEAVAAFARALELDPRMQVAQGNLELAYRENGHYDRRVAELRERLRSAPGDRDARWELGRAYASLSHHAEAIHEFEALVAADPGDAAALVQLGLSE
;
A
#
# COMPACT_ATOMS: atom_id res chain seq x y z
N MET A 1 15.74 14.56 15.04
CA MET A 1 15.85 13.69 16.23
C MET A 1 15.44 12.29 15.79
N SER A 2 16.36 11.33 15.72
CA SER A 2 15.98 9.94 15.43
C SER A 2 15.12 9.40 16.59
N ALA A 3 14.02 8.73 16.28
CA ALA A 3 13.23 8.04 17.29
C ALA A 3 14.15 7.06 18.06
N PRO A 4 14.02 6.94 19.39
CA PRO A 4 14.81 5.97 20.13
C PRO A 4 14.52 4.56 19.60
N ALA A 5 15.58 3.77 19.41
CA ALA A 5 15.44 2.36 19.03
C ALA A 5 14.52 1.66 20.05
N LEU A 6 13.59 0.82 19.56
CA LEU A 6 12.69 0.08 20.44
C LEU A 6 13.48 -0.75 21.45
N SER A 7 13.03 -0.73 22.71
CA SER A 7 13.66 -1.57 23.73
C SER A 7 13.28 -3.04 23.53
N GLU A 8 14.16 -3.96 23.94
CA GLU A 8 13.86 -5.41 23.93
C GLU A 8 12.61 -5.74 24.76
N ARG A 9 12.35 -4.95 25.81
CA ARG A 9 11.14 -5.06 26.61
C ARG A 9 9.88 -4.72 25.81
N ASP A 10 9.92 -3.66 25.00
CA ASP A 10 8.80 -3.28 24.12
C ASP A 10 8.55 -4.36 23.05
N LEU A 11 9.62 -4.88 22.44
CA LEU A 11 9.53 -5.96 21.45
C LEU A 11 8.96 -7.24 22.06
N SER A 12 9.41 -7.60 23.26
CA SER A 12 8.91 -8.76 24.00
C SER A 12 7.43 -8.62 24.35
N ALA A 13 6.99 -7.43 24.78
CA ALA A 13 5.59 -7.16 25.05
C ALA A 13 4.71 -7.28 23.79
N LEU A 14 5.16 -6.73 22.66
CA LEU A 14 4.45 -6.84 21.38
C LEU A 14 4.36 -8.29 20.89
N ARG A 15 5.45 -9.06 20.97
CA ARG A 15 5.46 -10.49 20.61
C ARG A 15 4.52 -11.29 21.51
N SER A 16 4.56 -11.05 22.83
CA SER A 16 3.66 -11.70 23.78
C SER A 16 2.20 -11.37 23.46
N PHE A 17 1.88 -10.10 23.19
CA PHE A 17 0.54 -9.70 22.79
C PHE A 17 0.08 -10.39 21.49
N ALA A 18 0.93 -10.42 20.46
CA ALA A 18 0.63 -11.08 19.19
C ALA A 18 0.34 -12.59 19.33
N THR A 19 0.93 -13.28 20.32
CA THR A 19 0.61 -14.69 20.58
C THR A 19 -0.72 -14.92 21.30
N ARG A 20 -1.32 -13.85 21.86
CA ARG A 20 -2.50 -13.92 22.72
C ARG A 20 -3.78 -13.42 22.03
N ILE A 21 -3.66 -12.78 20.87
CA ILE A 21 -4.83 -12.39 20.08
C ILE A 21 -5.49 -13.63 19.47
N ASP A 22 -6.81 -13.57 19.28
CA ASP A 22 -7.53 -14.61 18.56
C ASP A 22 -7.11 -14.59 17.08
N PRO A 23 -6.56 -15.70 16.53
CA PRO A 23 -6.14 -15.76 15.13
C PRO A 23 -7.25 -15.52 14.11
N ALA A 24 -8.52 -15.66 14.50
CA ALA A 24 -9.70 -15.45 13.66
C ALA A 24 -10.37 -14.08 13.85
N ASP A 25 -9.89 -13.25 14.78
CA ASP A 25 -10.44 -11.92 15.03
C ASP A 25 -9.73 -10.86 14.18
N ALA A 26 -10.41 -10.40 13.12
CA ALA A 26 -9.92 -9.33 12.24
C ALA A 26 -9.61 -8.03 12.99
N GLY A 27 -10.43 -7.68 13.99
CA GLY A 27 -10.24 -6.48 14.81
C GLY A 27 -8.99 -6.55 15.67
N ALA A 28 -8.69 -7.73 16.22
CA ALA A 28 -7.47 -7.95 16.98
C ALA A 28 -6.22 -7.82 16.11
N HIS A 29 -6.22 -8.36 14.88
CA HIS A 29 -5.13 -8.17 13.92
C HIS A 29 -4.97 -6.72 13.49
N ASN A 30 -6.06 -5.98 13.24
CA ASN A 30 -5.99 -4.54 12.95
C ASN A 30 -5.34 -3.78 14.12
N ASN A 31 -5.77 -4.05 15.36
CA ASN A 31 -5.21 -3.37 16.53
C ASN A 31 -3.73 -3.71 16.74
N LEU A 32 -3.33 -4.97 16.49
CA LEU A 32 -1.93 -5.38 16.49
C LEU A 32 -1.12 -4.59 15.44
N GLY A 33 -1.66 -4.43 14.23
CA GLY A 33 -1.04 -3.62 13.18
C GLY A 33 -0.84 -2.16 13.60
N VAL A 34 -1.84 -1.55 14.25
CA VAL A 34 -1.73 -0.17 14.78
C VAL A 34 -0.60 -0.08 15.80
N LEU A 35 -0.46 -1.06 16.71
CA LEU A 35 0.60 -1.08 17.69
C LEU A 35 2.00 -1.20 17.05
N TYR A 36 2.15 -2.08 16.05
CA TYR A 36 3.39 -2.18 15.29
C TYR A 36 3.73 -0.88 14.56
N TYR A 37 2.74 -0.28 13.89
CA TYR A 37 2.90 0.96 13.15
C TYR A 37 3.33 2.11 14.06
N GLN A 38 2.69 2.30 15.21
CA GLN A 38 3.08 3.31 16.21
C GLN A 38 4.49 3.14 16.77
N LYS A 39 5.04 1.92 16.68
CA LYS A 39 6.40 1.58 17.10
C LYS A 39 7.39 1.65 15.94
N GLY A 40 6.97 2.08 14.75
CA GLY A 40 7.83 2.14 13.56
C GLY A 40 8.18 0.77 12.98
N LEU A 41 7.51 -0.29 13.44
CA LEU A 41 7.63 -1.65 12.90
C LEU A 41 6.68 -1.80 11.70
N VAL A 42 6.93 -1.01 10.66
CA VAL A 42 5.98 -0.82 9.55
C VAL A 42 5.77 -2.11 8.74
N ALA A 43 6.80 -2.95 8.61
CA ALA A 43 6.68 -4.23 7.91
C ALA A 43 5.75 -5.21 8.64
N GLU A 44 5.88 -5.29 9.96
CA GLU A 44 5.00 -6.10 10.83
C GLU A 44 3.58 -5.54 10.85
N ALA A 45 3.43 -4.20 10.81
CA ALA A 45 2.13 -3.55 10.70
C ALA A 45 1.42 -3.95 9.40
N VAL A 46 2.11 -3.90 8.25
CA VAL A 46 1.57 -4.35 6.96
C VAL A 46 1.07 -5.80 7.05
N ALA A 47 1.85 -6.70 7.63
CA ALA A 47 1.45 -8.11 7.75
C ALA A 47 0.19 -8.27 8.61
N ALA A 48 0.08 -7.53 9.73
CA ALA A 48 -1.08 -7.58 10.61
C ALA A 48 -2.34 -6.97 9.97
N PHE A 49 -2.22 -5.83 9.28
CA PHE A 49 -3.34 -5.23 8.55
C PHE A 49 -3.80 -6.10 7.38
N ALA A 50 -2.86 -6.69 6.63
CA ALA A 50 -3.19 -7.64 5.57
C ALA A 50 -3.95 -8.85 6.14
N ARG A 51 -3.51 -9.39 7.28
CA ARG A 51 -4.23 -10.48 7.94
C ARG A 51 -5.63 -10.10 8.40
N ALA A 52 -5.84 -8.87 8.89
CA ALA A 52 -7.15 -8.37 9.22
C ALA A 52 -8.08 -8.36 7.99
N LEU A 53 -7.57 -7.95 6.83
CA LEU A 53 -8.35 -7.92 5.57
C LEU A 53 -8.55 -9.31 4.94
N GLU A 54 -7.67 -10.27 5.19
CA GLU A 54 -7.92 -11.67 4.83
C GLU A 54 -9.12 -12.25 5.58
N LEU A 55 -9.30 -11.83 6.85
CA LEU A 55 -10.38 -12.29 7.72
C LEU A 55 -11.69 -11.52 7.48
N ASP A 56 -11.59 -10.19 7.31
CA ASP A 56 -12.71 -9.33 6.90
C ASP A 56 -12.29 -8.39 5.76
N PRO A 57 -12.53 -8.80 4.50
CA PRO A 57 -12.20 -7.99 3.32
C PRO A 57 -12.93 -6.65 3.25
N ARG A 58 -13.97 -6.43 4.05
CA ARG A 58 -14.78 -5.19 4.05
C ARG A 58 -14.39 -4.22 5.15
N MET A 59 -13.35 -4.53 5.93
CA MET A 59 -12.89 -3.71 7.05
C MET A 59 -12.14 -2.45 6.56
N GLN A 60 -12.90 -1.40 6.23
CA GLN A 60 -12.36 -0.15 5.65
C GLN A 60 -11.24 0.49 6.50
N VAL A 61 -11.33 0.38 7.83
CA VAL A 61 -10.27 0.90 8.71
C VAL A 61 -8.94 0.16 8.52
N ALA A 62 -8.96 -1.16 8.37
CA ALA A 62 -7.75 -1.95 8.12
C ALA A 62 -7.19 -1.66 6.73
N GLN A 63 -8.07 -1.40 5.74
CA GLN A 63 -7.67 -0.98 4.40
C GLN A 63 -6.93 0.36 4.42
N GLY A 64 -7.47 1.37 5.11
CA GLY A 64 -6.82 2.67 5.24
C GLY A 64 -5.48 2.59 5.98
N ASN A 65 -5.42 1.78 7.03
CA ASN A 65 -4.18 1.55 7.78
C ASN A 65 -3.11 0.84 6.94
N LEU A 66 -3.50 -0.16 6.14
CA LEU A 66 -2.59 -0.86 5.24
C LEU A 66 -2.03 0.08 4.16
N GLU A 67 -2.87 0.93 3.57
CA GLU A 67 -2.45 1.92 2.57
C GLU A 67 -1.39 2.87 3.13
N LEU A 68 -1.61 3.37 4.34
CA LEU A 68 -0.64 4.22 5.04
C LEU A 68 0.68 3.48 5.28
N ALA A 69 0.63 2.24 5.77
CA ALA A 69 1.82 1.44 6.03
C ALA A 69 2.57 1.06 4.74
N TYR A 70 1.89 0.86 3.61
CA TYR A 70 2.52 0.64 2.31
C TYR A 70 3.29 1.86 1.81
N ARG A 71 2.73 3.06 2.00
CA ARG A 71 3.42 4.31 1.68
C ARG A 71 4.71 4.45 2.49
N GLU A 72 4.64 4.19 3.79
CA GLU A 72 5.81 4.35 4.66
C GLU A 72 6.90 3.30 4.49
N ASN A 73 6.55 2.05 4.13
CA ASN A 73 7.56 1.01 3.95
C ASN A 73 8.25 1.01 2.56
N GLY A 74 7.88 1.94 1.69
CA GLY A 74 8.38 2.01 0.31
C GLY A 74 7.86 0.87 -0.56
N HIS A 75 6.65 0.36 -0.29
CA HIS A 75 6.02 -0.66 -1.13
C HIS A 75 5.80 -0.11 -2.54
N TYR A 76 5.23 1.10 -2.63
CA TYR A 76 4.92 1.74 -3.89
C TYR A 76 6.17 2.14 -4.68
N ASP A 77 7.26 2.54 -4.02
CA ASP A 77 8.53 2.82 -4.70
C ASP A 77 9.11 1.59 -5.40
N ARG A 78 9.12 0.45 -4.69
CA ARG A 78 9.54 -0.84 -5.28
C ARG A 78 8.63 -1.23 -6.45
N ARG A 79 7.32 -1.04 -6.28
CA ARG A 79 6.32 -1.32 -7.31
C ARG A 79 6.53 -0.46 -8.56
N VAL A 80 6.81 0.83 -8.40
CA VAL A 80 7.15 1.74 -9.50
C VAL A 80 8.40 1.24 -10.24
N ALA A 81 9.46 0.84 -9.53
CA ALA A 81 10.68 0.35 -10.17
C ALA A 81 10.44 -0.92 -11.00
N GLU A 82 9.70 -1.89 -10.47
CA GLU A 82 9.33 -3.13 -11.17
C GLU A 82 8.48 -2.86 -12.42
N LEU A 83 7.47 -1.98 -12.30
CA LEU A 83 6.56 -1.68 -13.41
C LEU A 83 7.26 -0.90 -14.53
N ARG A 84 8.18 0.01 -14.18
CA ARG A 84 9.03 0.68 -15.17
C ARG A 84 9.91 -0.31 -15.92
N GLU A 85 10.47 -1.32 -15.26
CA GLU A 85 11.20 -2.40 -15.93
C GLU A 85 10.30 -3.19 -16.89
N ARG A 86 9.12 -3.59 -16.43
CA ARG A 86 8.14 -4.31 -17.24
C ARG A 86 7.77 -3.52 -18.50
N LEU A 87 7.53 -2.22 -18.37
CA LEU A 87 7.22 -1.34 -19.50
C LEU A 87 8.40 -1.08 -20.43
N ARG A 88 9.65 -1.17 -19.95
CA ARG A 88 10.83 -1.15 -20.84
C ARG A 88 10.83 -2.37 -21.78
N SER A 89 10.45 -3.53 -21.27
CA SER A 89 10.39 -4.77 -22.06
C SER A 89 9.12 -4.92 -22.88
N ALA A 90 8.00 -4.36 -22.40
CA ALA A 90 6.69 -4.41 -23.06
C ALA A 90 6.00 -3.04 -23.00
N PRO A 91 6.35 -2.09 -23.90
CA PRO A 91 5.84 -0.71 -23.83
C PRO A 91 4.32 -0.56 -24.00
N GLY A 92 3.67 -1.55 -24.63
CA GLY A 92 2.22 -1.61 -24.85
C GLY A 92 1.45 -2.37 -23.77
N ASP A 93 2.09 -2.77 -22.68
CA ASP A 93 1.44 -3.47 -21.58
C ASP A 93 0.52 -2.50 -20.80
N ARG A 94 -0.77 -2.51 -21.18
CA ARG A 94 -1.80 -1.65 -20.60
C ARG A 94 -1.90 -1.81 -19.08
N ASP A 95 -1.88 -3.05 -18.60
CA ASP A 95 -2.03 -3.34 -17.17
C ASP A 95 -0.83 -2.83 -16.39
N ALA A 96 0.38 -3.01 -16.91
CA ALA A 96 1.58 -2.45 -16.27
C ALA A 96 1.51 -0.93 -16.16
N ARG A 97 1.05 -0.25 -17.21
CA ARG A 97 0.89 1.21 -17.23
C ARG A 97 -0.20 1.68 -16.25
N TRP A 98 -1.33 0.99 -16.22
CA TRP A 98 -2.41 1.23 -15.26
C TRP A 98 -1.94 1.08 -13.81
N GLU A 99 -1.24 -0.01 -13.49
CA GLU A 99 -0.65 -0.22 -12.17
C GLU A 99 0.39 0.86 -11.81
N LEU A 100 1.16 1.33 -12.80
CA LEU A 100 2.19 2.36 -12.58
C LEU A 100 1.55 3.70 -12.22
N GLY A 101 0.52 4.12 -12.96
CA GLY A 101 -0.25 5.33 -12.64
C GLY A 101 -0.86 5.28 -11.23
N ARG A 102 -1.46 4.14 -10.84
CA ARG A 102 -1.99 3.97 -9.47
C ARG A 102 -0.90 4.00 -8.41
N ALA A 103 0.26 3.39 -8.66
CA ALA A 103 1.38 3.42 -7.72
C ALA A 103 1.91 4.85 -7.52
N TYR A 104 2.00 5.64 -8.60
CA TYR A 104 2.33 7.06 -8.51
C TYR A 104 1.28 7.88 -7.75
N ALA A 105 -0.02 7.64 -8.00
CA ALA A 105 -1.09 8.27 -7.23
C ALA A 105 -1.01 7.89 -5.72
N SER A 106 -0.65 6.65 -5.42
CA SER A 106 -0.37 6.19 -4.06
C SER A 106 0.90 6.76 -3.44
N LEU A 107 1.78 7.40 -4.21
CA LEU A 107 2.92 8.18 -3.71
C LEU A 107 2.63 9.69 -3.72
N SER A 108 1.43 10.10 -4.12
CA SER A 108 1.09 11.51 -4.39
C SER A 108 1.97 12.16 -5.47
N HIS A 109 2.57 11.36 -6.35
CA HIS A 109 3.31 11.81 -7.53
C HIS A 109 2.30 12.07 -8.67
N HIS A 110 1.50 13.12 -8.51
CA HIS A 110 0.33 13.37 -9.36
C HIS A 110 0.70 13.59 -10.84
N ALA A 111 1.81 14.29 -11.12
CA ALA A 111 2.23 14.55 -12.50
C ALA A 111 2.59 13.25 -13.24
N GLU A 112 3.34 12.35 -12.59
CA GLU A 112 3.66 11.05 -13.15
C GLU A 112 2.42 10.15 -13.28
N ALA A 113 1.51 10.19 -12.31
CA ALA A 113 0.25 9.45 -12.40
C ALA A 113 -0.59 9.90 -13.61
N ILE A 114 -0.76 11.23 -13.79
CA ILE A 114 -1.45 11.81 -14.94
C ILE A 114 -0.79 11.36 -16.24
N HIS A 115 0.53 11.46 -16.35
CA HIS A 115 1.25 11.06 -17.55
C HIS A 115 0.95 9.61 -17.97
N GLU A 116 0.92 8.68 -17.01
CA GLU A 116 0.62 7.28 -17.32
C GLU A 116 -0.84 7.07 -17.73
N PHE A 117 -1.79 7.77 -17.10
CA PHE A 117 -3.21 7.67 -17.47
C PHE A 117 -3.51 8.35 -18.82
N GLU A 118 -2.88 9.49 -19.13
CA GLU A 118 -2.98 10.14 -20.45
C GLU A 118 -2.52 9.21 -21.56
N ALA A 119 -1.42 8.47 -21.34
CA ALA A 119 -0.92 7.50 -22.30
C ALA A 119 -1.90 6.33 -22.52
N LEU A 120 -2.68 5.92 -21.51
CA LEU A 120 -3.76 4.94 -21.68
C LEU A 120 -4.91 5.49 -22.52
N VAL A 121 -5.37 6.71 -22.21
CA VAL A 121 -6.46 7.36 -22.97
C VAL A 121 -6.05 7.67 -24.42
N ALA A 122 -4.78 8.01 -24.65
CA ALA A 122 -4.27 8.20 -26.01
C ALA A 122 -4.28 6.90 -26.83
N ALA A 123 -4.06 5.74 -26.19
CA ALA A 123 -4.13 4.43 -26.83
C ALA A 123 -5.56 3.93 -27.02
N ASP A 124 -6.43 4.20 -26.04
CA ASP A 124 -7.86 3.90 -26.07
C ASP A 124 -8.66 5.06 -25.44
N PRO A 125 -9.21 5.98 -26.27
CA PRO A 125 -10.03 7.09 -25.79
C PRO A 125 -11.30 6.66 -25.03
N GLY A 126 -11.70 5.40 -25.13
CA GLY A 126 -12.85 4.81 -24.43
C GLY A 126 -12.50 4.20 -23.07
N ASP A 127 -11.24 4.27 -22.62
CA ASP A 127 -10.79 3.70 -21.35
C ASP A 127 -11.39 4.46 -20.15
N ALA A 128 -12.60 4.06 -19.75
CA ALA A 128 -13.34 4.70 -18.68
C ALA A 128 -12.58 4.70 -17.35
N ALA A 129 -11.77 3.67 -17.09
CA ALA A 129 -11.00 3.58 -15.86
C ALA A 129 -9.89 4.65 -15.82
N ALA A 130 -9.16 4.82 -16.94
CA ALA A 130 -8.14 5.86 -17.07
C ALA A 130 -8.75 7.27 -17.01
N LEU A 131 -9.89 7.50 -17.67
CA LEU A 131 -10.60 8.78 -17.61
C LEU A 131 -11.04 9.16 -16.19
N VAL A 132 -11.55 8.20 -15.43
CA VAL A 132 -11.92 8.44 -14.02
C VAL A 132 -10.71 8.83 -13.18
N GLN A 133 -9.56 8.15 -13.36
CA GLN A 133 -8.37 8.46 -12.58
C GLN A 133 -7.74 9.81 -12.97
N LEU A 134 -7.80 10.21 -14.25
CA LEU A 134 -7.39 11.55 -14.68
C LEU A 134 -8.24 12.63 -14.01
N GLY A 135 -9.56 12.49 -14.03
CA GLY A 135 -10.46 13.46 -13.39
C GLY A 135 -10.30 13.55 -11.86
N LEU A 136 -9.75 12.53 -11.21
CA LEU A 136 -9.41 12.54 -9.78
C LEU A 136 -8.02 13.11 -9.48
N SER A 137 -7.18 13.29 -10.52
CA SER A 137 -5.78 13.71 -10.40
C SER A 137 -5.54 15.18 -10.77
N GLU A 138 -6.53 15.86 -11.35
CA GLU A 138 -6.57 17.31 -11.66
C GLU A 138 -6.97 18.17 -10.44
#